data_AF-A0A1G9SXV8-F1
#
_entry.id   AF-A0A1G9SXV8-F1
#
_cell.length_a   1.000
_cell.length_b   1.000
_cell.length_c   1.000
_cell.angle_alpha   90.00
_cell.angle_beta   90.00
_cell.angle_gamma   90.00
#
_symmetry.space_group_name_H-M   'P 1'
#
loop_
_entity.id
_entity.type
_entity.pdbx_description
1 polymer ?
#
loop_
_entity_poly.entity_id
_entity_poly.type
_entity_poly.pdbx_seq_one_letter_code
_entity_poly.pdbx_strand_id
1 'polypeptide(L)'
;MKVFLVGFMGSGKTTIGKKLANYLKYDFIDLDKLIESKVGMSIVEYFELHGENAFRDLEKDVLQKTEFPENVIIATGGGAPCFADNMSWMNENGLVAYLSLSPKALANRLENSKTDRPLIRHLKGDELEGFISTKLAEREPFYNQSKFVVSASDLTAERLAFYLNLG
;
A
#
# COMPACT_ATOMS: atom_id res chain seq x y z
N MET A 1 4.43 15.59 10.05
CA MET A 1 3.29 15.11 9.25
C MET A 1 3.52 13.70 8.72
N LYS A 2 2.61 12.76 9.03
CA LYS A 2 2.63 11.38 8.49
C LYS A 2 1.64 11.24 7.33
N VAL A 3 2.07 10.65 6.23
CA VAL A 3 1.21 10.34 5.08
C VAL A 3 1.23 8.85 4.79
N PHE A 4 0.09 8.18 4.89
CA PHE A 4 -0.09 6.78 4.55
C PHE A 4 -0.61 6.64 3.13
N LEU A 5 0.10 5.91 2.28
CA LEU A 5 -0.33 5.54 0.94
C LEU A 5 -0.97 4.16 1.00
N VAL A 6 -2.25 4.09 0.62
CA VAL A 6 -3.03 2.86 0.55
C VAL A 6 -3.47 2.56 -0.89
N GLY A 7 -3.87 1.32 -1.14
CA GLY A 7 -4.39 0.86 -2.43
C GLY A 7 -3.80 -0.47 -2.86
N PHE A 8 -4.29 -0.98 -4.00
CA PHE A 8 -3.96 -2.33 -4.45
C PHE A 8 -2.48 -2.52 -4.81
N MET A 9 -1.99 -3.76 -4.83
CA MET A 9 -0.63 -4.04 -5.32
C MET A 9 -0.48 -3.57 -6.77
N GLY A 10 0.66 -3.01 -7.14
CA GLY A 10 0.85 -2.41 -8.47
C GLY A 10 0.29 -1.00 -8.65
N SER A 11 -0.41 -0.43 -7.65
CA SER A 11 -0.90 0.96 -7.71
C SER A 11 0.21 2.01 -7.74
N GLY A 12 1.44 1.63 -7.36
CA GLY A 12 2.62 2.50 -7.42
C GLY A 12 3.00 3.17 -6.10
N LYS A 13 2.40 2.78 -4.97
CA LYS A 13 2.68 3.31 -3.61
C LYS A 13 4.17 3.53 -3.33
N THR A 14 5.00 2.50 -3.49
CA THR A 14 6.45 2.60 -3.23
C THR A 14 7.12 3.60 -4.18
N THR A 15 6.76 3.59 -5.46
CA THR A 15 7.37 4.48 -6.48
C THR A 15 6.99 5.93 -6.24
N ILE A 16 5.70 6.24 -6.07
CA ILE A 16 5.25 7.61 -5.87
C ILE A 16 5.60 8.10 -4.46
N GLY A 17 5.58 7.23 -3.45
CA GLY A 17 5.94 7.56 -2.08
C GLY A 17 7.39 8.00 -1.95
N LYS A 18 8.33 7.29 -2.58
CA LYS A 18 9.74 7.71 -2.64
C LYS A 18 9.90 9.07 -3.32
N LYS A 19 9.19 9.30 -4.43
CA LYS A 19 9.25 10.58 -5.15
C LYS A 19 8.65 11.72 -4.32
N LEU A 20 7.52 11.49 -3.66
CA LEU A 20 6.86 12.47 -2.79
C LEU A 20 7.74 12.80 -1.58
N ALA A 21 8.31 11.78 -0.94
CA ALA A 21 9.24 11.97 0.19
C ALA A 21 10.43 12.84 -0.22
N ASN A 22 11.07 12.54 -1.36
CA ASN A 22 12.16 13.38 -1.89
C ASN A 22 11.71 14.81 -2.20
N TYR A 23 10.54 14.98 -2.80
CA TYR A 23 10.00 16.30 -3.14
C TYR A 23 9.73 17.16 -1.89
N LEU A 24 9.17 16.57 -0.84
CA LEU A 24 8.84 17.24 0.42
C LEU A 24 10.01 17.27 1.43
N LYS A 25 11.13 16.60 1.14
CA LYS A 25 12.24 16.33 2.08
C LYS A 25 11.78 15.58 3.34
N TYR A 26 10.91 14.60 3.16
CA TYR A 26 10.41 13.70 4.20
C TYR A 26 11.14 12.36 4.14
N ASP A 27 11.03 11.58 5.20
CA ASP A 27 11.43 10.18 5.17
C ASP A 27 10.47 9.33 4.33
N PHE A 28 10.95 8.19 3.84
CA PHE A 28 10.12 7.18 3.18
C PHE A 28 10.27 5.83 3.85
N ILE A 29 9.13 5.20 4.19
CA ILE A 29 9.08 3.86 4.76
C ILE A 29 8.14 3.00 3.90
N ASP A 30 8.60 1.80 3.53
CA ASP A 30 7.76 0.75 2.98
C ASP A 30 7.44 -0.23 4.12
N LEU A 31 6.17 -0.32 4.51
CA LEU A 31 5.75 -1.08 5.69
C LEU A 31 6.06 -2.57 5.53
N ASP A 32 5.92 -3.12 4.32
CA ASP A 32 6.24 -4.51 4.04
C ASP A 32 7.73 -4.77 4.30
N LYS A 33 8.61 -3.85 3.86
CA LYS A 33 10.06 -3.95 4.11
C LYS A 33 10.43 -3.75 5.58
N LEU A 34 9.71 -2.89 6.29
CA LEU A 34 9.91 -2.73 7.72
C LEU A 34 9.53 -4.00 8.49
N ILE A 35 8.43 -4.66 8.10
CA ILE A 35 8.01 -5.95 8.67
C ILE A 35 9.11 -7.00 8.45
N GLU A 36 9.56 -7.19 7.20
CA GLU A 36 10.62 -8.16 6.87
C GLU A 36 11.90 -7.92 7.67
N SER A 37 12.31 -6.66 7.82
CA SER A 37 13.47 -6.28 8.64
C SER A 37 13.30 -6.65 10.12
N LYS A 38 12.11 -6.47 10.69
CA LYS A 38 11.82 -6.79 12.09
C LYS A 38 11.78 -8.29 12.38
N VAL A 39 11.27 -9.09 11.45
CA VAL A 39 11.18 -10.56 11.64
C VAL A 39 12.38 -11.33 11.10
N GLY A 40 13.25 -10.68 10.32
CA GLY A 40 14.46 -11.29 9.77
C GLY A 40 14.19 -12.30 8.65
N MET A 41 13.01 -12.27 8.03
CA MET A 41 12.61 -13.14 6.93
C MET A 41 11.63 -12.41 6.00
N SER A 42 11.41 -12.95 4.79
CA SER A 42 10.44 -12.38 3.87
C SER A 42 9.00 -12.57 4.37
N ILE A 43 8.08 -11.72 3.89
CA ILE A 43 6.65 -11.88 4.19
C ILE A 43 6.15 -13.25 3.72
N VAL A 44 6.62 -13.73 2.56
CA VAL A 44 6.24 -15.04 2.00
C VAL A 44 6.61 -16.16 2.96
N GLU A 45 7.87 -16.19 3.44
CA GLU A 45 8.33 -17.18 4.40
C GLU A 45 7.54 -17.10 5.72
N TYR A 46 7.27 -15.88 6.21
CA TYR A 46 6.48 -15.69 7.43
C TYR A 46 5.05 -16.25 7.28
N PHE A 47 4.39 -15.99 6.14
CA PHE A 47 3.07 -16.53 5.84
C PHE A 47 3.07 -18.06 5.78
N GLU A 48 4.08 -18.68 5.17
CA GLU A 48 4.20 -20.13 5.07
C GLU A 48 4.40 -20.80 6.44
N LEU A 49 5.18 -20.16 7.33
CA LEU A 49 5.50 -20.69 8.66
C LEU A 49 4.40 -20.44 9.69
N HIS A 50 3.74 -19.28 9.64
CA HIS A 50 2.85 -18.81 10.71
C HIS A 50 1.39 -18.62 10.27
N GLY A 51 1.12 -18.62 8.96
CA GLY A 51 -0.22 -18.39 8.40
C GLY A 51 -0.63 -16.91 8.34
N GLU A 52 -1.74 -16.65 7.65
CA GLU A 52 -2.21 -15.29 7.40
C GLU A 52 -2.59 -14.53 8.68
N ASN A 53 -3.32 -15.17 9.60
CA ASN A 53 -3.78 -14.49 10.82
C ASN A 53 -2.61 -13.94 11.64
N ALA A 54 -1.56 -14.73 11.82
CA ALA A 54 -0.35 -14.30 12.52
C ALA A 54 0.37 -13.17 11.78
N PHE A 55 0.36 -13.16 10.44
CA PHE A 55 0.89 -12.04 9.68
C PHE A 55 0.05 -10.77 9.85
N ARG A 56 -1.28 -10.87 9.91
CA ARG A 56 -2.15 -9.70 10.12
C ARG A 56 -1.99 -9.08 11.49
N ASP A 57 -1.83 -9.90 12.53
CA ASP A 57 -1.51 -9.42 13.87
C ASP A 57 -0.15 -8.71 13.90
N LEU A 58 0.86 -9.27 13.24
CA LEU A 58 2.16 -8.64 13.09
C LEU A 58 2.10 -7.32 12.28
N GLU A 59 1.40 -7.31 11.15
CA GLU A 59 1.23 -6.14 10.27
C GLU A 59 0.56 -5.00 11.04
N LYS A 60 -0.49 -5.30 11.81
CA LYS A 60 -1.12 -4.37 12.75
C LYS A 60 -0.11 -3.84 13.77
N ASP A 61 0.59 -4.72 14.47
CA ASP A 61 1.53 -4.34 15.51
C ASP A 61 2.66 -3.45 14.97
N VAL A 62 3.21 -3.78 13.80
CA VAL A 62 4.25 -2.97 13.16
C VAL A 62 3.69 -1.62 12.71
N LEU A 63 2.48 -1.55 12.16
CA LEU A 63 1.85 -0.28 11.80
C LEU A 63 1.61 0.60 13.04
N GLN A 64 1.01 0.05 14.10
CA GLN A 64 0.48 0.84 15.20
C GLN A 64 1.53 1.16 16.28
N LYS A 65 2.54 0.30 16.47
CA LYS A 65 3.54 0.43 17.54
C LYS A 65 4.88 0.98 17.07
N THR A 66 5.07 1.17 15.75
CA THR A 66 6.31 1.80 15.26
C THR A 66 6.26 3.30 15.50
N GLU A 67 7.30 3.80 16.17
CA GLU A 67 7.57 5.24 16.26
C GLU A 67 8.12 5.73 14.92
N PHE A 68 7.21 6.14 14.04
CA PHE A 68 7.59 6.74 12.77
C PHE A 68 8.19 8.14 12.96
N PRO A 69 9.09 8.59 12.06
CA PRO A 69 9.56 9.96 12.03
C PRO A 69 8.39 10.96 11.97
N GLU A 70 8.63 12.19 12.40
CA GLU A 70 7.59 13.21 12.40
C GLU A 70 7.08 13.48 10.98
N ASN A 71 7.99 13.61 10.00
CA ASN A 71 7.71 13.90 8.60
C ASN A 71 8.06 12.71 7.71
N VAL A 72 7.05 11.93 7.32
CA VAL A 72 7.28 10.64 6.65
C VAL A 72 6.13 10.26 5.72
N ILE A 73 6.50 9.59 4.61
CA ILE A 73 5.58 8.93 3.69
C ILE A 73 5.69 7.41 3.91
N ILE A 74 4.58 6.76 4.26
CA ILE A 74 4.51 5.32 4.50
C ILE A 74 3.73 4.65 3.37
N ALA A 75 4.38 3.78 2.60
CA ALA A 75 3.69 2.86 1.70
C ALA A 75 3.24 1.62 2.47
N THR A 76 1.95 1.29 2.42
CA THR A 76 1.39 0.12 3.12
C THR A 76 1.25 -1.09 2.20
N GLY A 77 1.17 -2.29 2.80
CA GLY A 77 0.77 -3.51 2.09
C GLY A 77 -0.66 -3.39 1.57
N GLY A 78 -0.95 -4.01 0.42
CA GLY A 78 -2.29 -3.93 -0.20
C GLY A 78 -3.41 -4.61 0.61
N GLY A 79 -3.08 -5.38 1.65
CA GLY A 79 -4.06 -5.94 2.59
C GLY A 79 -4.27 -5.07 3.82
N ALA A 80 -3.25 -4.30 4.23
CA ALA A 80 -3.18 -3.65 5.54
C ALA A 80 -4.46 -2.88 5.95
N PRO A 81 -5.11 -2.08 5.08
CA PRO A 81 -6.31 -1.34 5.47
C PRO A 81 -7.53 -2.21 5.81
N CYS A 82 -7.55 -3.48 5.38
CA CYS A 82 -8.73 -4.35 5.45
C CYS A 82 -8.80 -5.17 6.75
N PHE A 83 -7.77 -5.09 7.60
CA PHE A 83 -7.65 -5.92 8.80
C PHE A 83 -7.64 -5.06 10.06
N ALA A 84 -8.26 -5.62 11.11
CA ALA A 84 -8.43 -4.96 12.41
C ALA A 84 -9.00 -3.53 12.24
N ASP A 85 -8.39 -2.58 12.92
CA ASP A 85 -8.70 -1.15 12.92
C ASP A 85 -7.66 -0.33 12.14
N ASN A 86 -6.82 -0.97 11.32
CA ASN A 86 -5.68 -0.31 10.65
C ASN A 86 -6.09 0.92 9.85
N MET A 87 -7.21 0.87 9.12
CA MET A 87 -7.69 2.02 8.36
C MET A 87 -8.12 3.19 9.26
N SER A 88 -8.86 2.92 10.34
CA SER A 88 -9.25 3.93 11.33
C SER A 88 -8.02 4.54 11.98
N TRP A 89 -7.11 3.68 12.44
CA TRP A 89 -5.87 4.09 13.07
C TRP A 89 -5.02 4.99 12.17
N MET A 90 -4.87 4.65 10.88
CA MET A 90 -4.13 5.51 9.93
C MET A 90 -4.81 6.87 9.74
N ASN A 91 -6.15 6.91 9.66
CA ASN A 91 -6.91 8.16 9.54
C ASN A 91 -6.78 9.05 10.80
N GLU A 92 -6.65 8.44 11.98
CA GLU A 92 -6.46 9.16 13.25
C GLU A 92 -5.02 9.65 13.45
N ASN A 93 -4.04 8.98 12.82
CA ASN A 93 -2.60 9.22 13.05
C ASN A 93 -1.87 9.88 11.88
N GLY A 94 -2.56 10.23 10.79
CA GLY A 94 -1.97 10.90 9.65
C GLY A 94 -2.93 11.17 8.50
N LEU A 95 -2.40 11.66 7.38
CA LEU A 95 -3.16 11.78 6.14
C LEU A 95 -3.14 10.45 5.39
N VAL A 96 -4.30 9.96 4.97
CA VAL A 96 -4.38 8.74 4.16
C VAL A 96 -4.76 9.08 2.73
N ALA A 97 -3.95 8.60 1.78
CA ALA A 97 -4.15 8.77 0.36
C ALA A 97 -4.33 7.41 -0.31
N TYR A 98 -5.53 7.14 -0.80
CA TYR A 98 -5.81 5.98 -1.66
C TYR A 98 -5.36 6.28 -3.08
N LEU A 99 -4.37 5.52 -3.54
CA LEU A 99 -3.91 5.51 -4.93
C LEU A 99 -4.76 4.53 -5.76
N SER A 100 -5.81 5.06 -6.38
CA SER A 100 -6.77 4.28 -7.16
C SER A 100 -6.32 4.06 -8.60
N LEU A 101 -6.62 2.88 -9.13
CA LEU A 101 -6.44 2.52 -10.53
C LEU A 101 -7.53 1.54 -10.94
N SER A 102 -7.88 1.53 -12.23
CA SER A 102 -8.79 0.52 -12.76
C SER A 102 -8.17 -0.89 -12.70
N PRO A 103 -8.99 -1.96 -12.61
CA PRO A 103 -8.51 -3.34 -12.69
C PRO A 103 -7.59 -3.59 -13.88
N LYS A 104 -7.98 -3.11 -15.07
CA LYS A 104 -7.18 -3.18 -16.29
C LYS A 104 -5.81 -2.52 -16.17
N ALA A 105 -5.74 -1.33 -15.57
CA ALA A 105 -4.47 -0.63 -15.39
C ALA A 105 -3.55 -1.37 -14.40
N LEU A 106 -4.12 -1.94 -13.34
CA LEU A 106 -3.38 -2.77 -12.39
C LEU A 106 -2.89 -4.07 -13.04
N ALA A 107 -3.74 -4.76 -13.80
CA ALA A 107 -3.38 -5.97 -14.54
C ALA A 107 -2.17 -5.71 -15.44
N ASN A 108 -2.25 -4.69 -16.31
CA ASN A 108 -1.17 -4.29 -17.20
C ASN A 108 0.14 -4.01 -16.44
N ARG A 109 0.08 -3.31 -15.29
CA ARG A 109 1.27 -3.03 -14.48
C ARG A 109 1.86 -4.29 -13.83
N LEU A 110 1.01 -5.20 -13.38
CA LEU A 110 1.42 -6.43 -12.71
C LEU A 110 2.01 -7.44 -13.70
N GLU A 111 1.46 -7.55 -14.91
CA GLU A 111 2.01 -8.41 -15.96
C GLU A 111 3.41 -8.00 -16.42
N ASN A 112 3.66 -6.69 -16.46
CA ASN A 112 4.96 -6.12 -16.84
C ASN A 112 5.92 -5.97 -15.65
N SER A 113 5.52 -6.43 -14.45
CA SER A 113 6.35 -6.34 -13.26
C SER A 113 7.43 -7.43 -13.25
N LYS A 114 8.66 -7.07 -12.86
CA LYS A 114 9.73 -8.04 -12.59
C LYS A 114 9.64 -8.68 -11.21
N THR A 115 8.72 -8.21 -10.35
CA THR A 115 8.56 -8.73 -8.99
C THR A 115 7.74 -10.01 -9.04
N ASP A 116 8.28 -11.12 -8.50
CA ASP A 116 7.51 -12.35 -8.37
C ASP A 116 6.40 -12.16 -7.32
N ARG A 117 5.19 -12.59 -7.69
CA ARG A 117 3.98 -12.46 -6.88
C ARG A 117 3.26 -13.80 -6.92
N PRO A 118 3.61 -14.73 -6.00
CA PRO A 118 3.11 -16.10 -6.03
C PRO A 118 1.59 -16.22 -6.21
N LEU A 119 0.83 -15.34 -5.54
CA LEU A 119 -0.63 -15.30 -5.58
C LEU A 119 -1.23 -15.14 -6.99
N ILE A 120 -0.57 -14.39 -7.88
CA ILE A 120 -1.09 -14.05 -9.22
C ILE A 120 -0.20 -14.56 -10.34
N ARG A 121 0.86 -15.33 -10.03
CA ARG A 121 1.85 -15.80 -11.00
C ARG A 121 1.26 -16.60 -12.15
N HIS A 122 0.19 -17.33 -11.90
CA HIS A 122 -0.50 -18.20 -12.84
C HIS A 122 -1.63 -17.52 -13.62
N LEU A 123 -1.98 -16.27 -13.28
CA LEU A 123 -3.08 -15.52 -13.90
C LEU A 123 -2.54 -14.57 -14.98
N LYS A 124 -3.24 -14.48 -16.11
CA LYS A 124 -2.90 -13.59 -17.25
C LYS A 124 -4.15 -13.01 -17.91
N GLY A 125 -3.99 -11.89 -18.59
CA GLY A 125 -5.05 -11.23 -19.37
C GLY A 125 -6.33 -11.05 -18.55
N ASP A 126 -7.45 -11.51 -19.11
CA ASP A 126 -8.78 -11.36 -18.52
C ASP A 126 -8.93 -12.09 -17.17
N GLU A 127 -8.21 -13.19 -16.94
CA GLU A 127 -8.25 -13.91 -15.64
C GLU A 127 -7.61 -13.08 -14.53
N LEU A 128 -6.48 -12.44 -14.83
CA LEU A 128 -5.82 -11.55 -13.90
C LEU A 128 -6.68 -10.30 -13.63
N GLU A 129 -7.26 -9.70 -14.68
CA GLU A 129 -8.15 -8.56 -14.52
C GLU A 129 -9.39 -8.91 -13.68
N GLY A 130 -10.01 -10.07 -13.92
CA GLY A 130 -11.15 -10.57 -13.15
C GLY A 130 -10.83 -10.82 -11.67
N PHE A 131 -9.66 -11.43 -11.39
CA PHE A 131 -9.17 -11.59 -10.02
C PHE A 131 -8.97 -10.23 -9.32
N ILE A 132 -8.32 -9.27 -10.00
CA ILE A 132 -8.09 -7.93 -9.46
C ILE A 132 -9.41 -7.20 -9.22
N SER A 133 -10.36 -7.30 -10.16
CA SER A 133 -11.68 -6.68 -10.03
C SER A 133 -12.41 -7.19 -8.79
N THR A 134 -12.42 -8.52 -8.59
CA THR A 134 -12.99 -9.15 -7.39
C THR A 134 -12.32 -8.66 -6.11
N LYS A 135 -10.98 -8.64 -6.09
CA LYS A 135 -10.22 -8.21 -4.91
C LYS A 135 -10.29 -6.71 -4.64
N LEU A 136 -10.49 -5.88 -5.67
CA LEU A 136 -10.77 -4.46 -5.47
C LEU A 136 -12.15 -4.28 -4.84
N ALA A 137 -13.18 -4.96 -5.34
CA ALA A 137 -14.53 -4.88 -4.76
C ALA A 137 -14.56 -5.23 -3.27
N GLU A 138 -13.76 -6.21 -2.83
CA GLU A 138 -13.59 -6.57 -1.41
C GLU A 138 -12.89 -5.47 -0.59
N ARG A 139 -11.95 -4.72 -1.19
CA ARG A 139 -11.03 -3.83 -0.46
C ARG A 139 -11.37 -2.34 -0.56
N GLU A 140 -12.05 -1.92 -1.62
CA GLU A 140 -12.48 -0.53 -1.82
C GLU A 140 -13.37 0.03 -0.71
N PRO A 141 -14.24 -0.76 -0.03
CA PRO A 141 -14.95 -0.27 1.15
C PRO A 141 -14.02 0.22 2.28
N PHE A 142 -12.80 -0.29 2.35
CA PHE A 142 -11.77 0.18 3.28
C PHE A 142 -10.95 1.31 2.69
N TYR A 143 -10.47 1.16 1.45
CA TYR A 143 -9.66 2.21 0.80
C TYR A 143 -10.40 3.54 0.68
N ASN A 144 -11.71 3.52 0.42
CA ASN A 144 -12.54 4.72 0.28
C ASN A 144 -12.84 5.43 1.60
N GLN A 145 -12.41 4.87 2.74
CA GLN A 145 -12.39 5.60 4.02
C GLN A 145 -11.24 6.62 4.08
N SER A 146 -10.34 6.62 3.09
CA SER A 146 -9.25 7.59 2.99
C SER A 146 -9.80 8.99 2.74
N LYS A 147 -9.24 10.00 3.40
CA LYS A 147 -9.57 11.41 3.16
C LYS A 147 -9.31 11.83 1.71
N PHE A 148 -8.28 11.27 1.08
CA PHE A 148 -7.91 11.56 -0.30
C PHE A 148 -7.98 10.30 -1.16
N VAL A 149 -8.77 10.36 -2.22
CA VAL A 149 -8.78 9.34 -3.28
C VAL A 149 -8.18 9.97 -4.53
N VAL A 150 -7.03 9.46 -4.94
CA VAL A 150 -6.22 10.03 -6.03
C VAL A 150 -6.01 8.98 -7.10
N SER A 151 -6.42 9.28 -8.33
CA SER A 151 -6.08 8.46 -9.48
C SER A 151 -4.56 8.40 -9.65
N ALA A 152 -4.00 7.21 -9.63
CA ALA A 152 -2.56 7.00 -9.79
C ALA A 152 -2.12 6.91 -11.26
N SER A 153 -3.03 7.20 -12.20
CA SER A 153 -2.72 7.36 -13.62
C SER A 153 -1.95 8.67 -13.84
N ASP A 154 -0.72 8.58 -14.33
CA ASP A 154 0.17 9.72 -14.60
C ASP A 154 0.37 10.67 -13.40
N LEU A 155 0.36 10.09 -12.19
CA LEU A 155 0.55 10.83 -10.95
C LEU A 155 2.02 11.18 -10.73
N THR A 156 2.30 12.47 -10.53
CA THR A 156 3.62 12.99 -10.15
C THR A 156 3.66 13.35 -8.67
N ALA A 157 4.87 13.54 -8.13
CA ALA A 157 5.06 13.90 -6.73
C ALA A 157 4.43 15.25 -6.41
N GLU A 158 4.59 16.22 -7.31
CA GLU A 158 4.07 17.58 -7.22
C GLU A 158 2.54 17.59 -7.23
N ARG A 159 1.93 16.80 -8.12
CA ARG A 159 0.47 16.66 -8.18
C ARG A 159 -0.08 16.02 -6.91
N LEU A 160 0.58 14.97 -6.40
CA LEU A 160 0.16 14.34 -5.16
C LEU A 160 0.31 15.29 -3.98
N ALA A 161 1.44 16.01 -3.86
CA ALA A 161 1.65 17.02 -2.82
C ALA A 161 0.55 18.09 -2.86
N PHE A 162 0.22 18.59 -4.05
CA PHE A 162 -0.88 19.54 -4.25
C PHE A 162 -2.24 18.97 -3.78
N TYR A 163 -2.60 17.74 -4.17
CA TYR A 163 -3.86 17.12 -3.74
C TYR A 163 -3.95 16.95 -2.21
N LEU A 164 -2.81 16.70 -1.56
CA LEU A 164 -2.74 16.52 -0.11
C LEU A 164 -2.63 17.85 0.66
N ASN A 165 -2.59 18.99 -0.04
CA ASN A 165 -2.30 20.32 0.51
C ASN A 165 -0.97 20.35 1.29
N LEU A 166 0.05 19.69 0.73
CA LEU A 166 1.41 19.65 1.27
C LEU A 166 2.29 20.52 0.36
N GLY A 167 2.70 21.69 0.85
CA GLY A 167 3.50 22.67 0.09
C GLY A 167 3.77 23.92 0.91
#